data_AF-A0A6A3C8E9-F1
#
_entry.id   AF-A0A6A3C8E9-F1
#
_cell.length_a   1.000
_cell.length_b   1.000
_cell.length_c   1.000
_cell.angle_alpha   90.00
_cell.angle_beta   90.00
_cell.angle_gamma   90.00
#
_symmetry.space_group_name_H-M   'P 1'
#
loop_
_entity.id
_entity.type
_entity.pdbx_description
1 polymer ?
#
loop_
_entity_poly.entity_id
_entity_poly.type
_entity_poly.pdbx_seq_one_letter_code
_entity_poly.pdbx_strand_id
1 'polypeptide(L)'
;MYLDCQWFAWYRKASYREKVLSWIKKKQIFSKKYVLVPIVCWDHWSLLILCHFGESLQSKTRTPCMLLLDSLQMSDPMRLEPEIRKFVFNIYKAEGRPENKHTIYQIPLLVPKVPQQRNGKECGNFVLYFIKSFVKSAPENFSIEGYPYFMKKDWFSAEEVERFCERLDSPACDFHYL
;
A
#
# COMPACT_ATOMS: atom_id res chain seq x y z
N MET A 1 -3.27 8.01 -5.19
CA MET A 1 -4.43 8.19 -4.28
C MET A 1 -4.16 7.41 -3.00
N TYR A 2 -4.65 7.84 -1.84
CA TYR A 2 -4.53 7.09 -0.59
C TYR A 2 -5.91 6.69 -0.04
N LEU A 3 -5.95 5.58 0.69
CA LEU A 3 -7.08 5.17 1.52
C LEU A 3 -6.80 5.52 2.98
N ASP A 4 -7.86 5.72 3.75
CA ASP A 4 -7.76 5.94 5.19
C ASP A 4 -7.17 4.70 5.89
N CYS A 5 -6.27 4.93 6.85
CA CYS A 5 -5.52 3.88 7.53
C CYS A 5 -6.41 2.91 8.33
N GLN A 6 -7.61 3.32 8.72
CA GLN A 6 -8.55 2.48 9.46
C GLN A 6 -9.33 1.54 8.55
N TRP A 7 -9.39 1.78 7.24
CA TRP A 7 -10.28 1.04 6.35
C TRP A 7 -9.94 -0.44 6.27
N PHE A 8 -8.66 -0.81 6.21
CA PHE A 8 -8.27 -2.22 6.22
C PHE A 8 -8.63 -2.89 7.55
N ALA A 9 -8.34 -2.23 8.68
CA ALA A 9 -8.67 -2.73 10.01
C ALA A 9 -10.18 -2.90 10.21
N TRP A 10 -10.99 -1.96 9.71
CA TRP A 10 -12.45 -2.06 9.73
C TRP A 10 -12.98 -3.11 8.77
N TYR A 11 -12.40 -3.27 7.58
CA TYR A 11 -12.77 -4.32 6.63
C TYR A 11 -12.67 -5.73 7.24
N ARG A 12 -11.66 -5.96 8.10
CA ARG A 12 -11.49 -7.22 8.83
C ARG A 12 -12.67 -7.52 9.76
N LYS A 13 -13.38 -6.48 10.25
CA LYS A 13 -14.58 -6.62 11.07
C LYS A 13 -15.79 -6.87 10.17
N ALA A 14 -16.45 -8.02 10.33
CA ALA A 14 -17.57 -8.43 9.48
C ALA A 14 -18.69 -7.38 9.39
N SER A 15 -18.99 -6.69 10.49
CA SER A 15 -20.01 -5.64 10.56
C SER A 15 -19.71 -4.37 9.75
N TYR A 16 -18.44 -4.09 9.45
CA TYR A 16 -18.02 -2.90 8.70
C TYR A 16 -17.62 -3.20 7.25
N ARG A 17 -17.51 -4.47 6.88
CA ARG A 17 -16.97 -4.91 5.59
C ARG A 17 -17.65 -4.26 4.39
N GLU A 18 -18.97 -4.41 4.27
CA GLU A 18 -19.74 -3.85 3.16
C GLU A 18 -19.66 -2.32 3.12
N LYS A 19 -19.65 -1.69 4.30
CA LYS A 19 -19.52 -0.23 4.42
C LYS A 19 -18.18 0.25 3.87
N VAL A 20 -17.08 -0.40 4.26
CA VAL A 20 -15.74 -0.09 3.74
C VAL A 20 -15.65 -0.30 2.24
N LEU A 21 -16.17 -1.42 1.72
CA LEU A 21 -16.18 -1.69 0.29
C LEU A 21 -16.96 -0.61 -0.49
N SER A 22 -18.09 -0.14 0.05
CA SER A 22 -18.85 0.96 -0.55
C SER A 22 -18.07 2.28 -0.58
N TRP A 23 -17.26 2.56 0.45
CA TRP A 23 -16.40 3.74 0.48
C TRP A 23 -15.25 3.64 -0.52
N ILE A 24 -14.64 2.46 -0.63
CA ILE A 24 -13.57 2.19 -1.62
C ILE A 24 -14.11 2.35 -3.04
N LYS A 25 -15.29 1.81 -3.34
CA LYS A 25 -15.96 1.98 -4.65
C LYS A 25 -16.13 3.46 -5.02
N LYS A 26 -16.54 4.31 -4.06
CA LYS A 26 -16.65 5.76 -4.26
C LYS A 26 -15.33 6.45 -4.59
N LYS A 27 -14.18 5.86 -4.21
CA LYS A 27 -12.85 6.38 -4.55
C LYS A 27 -12.42 6.06 -5.98
N GLN A 28 -13.17 5.24 -6.72
CA GLN A 28 -12.91 4.91 -8.13
C GLN A 28 -11.48 4.39 -8.32
N ILE A 29 -11.07 3.43 -7.48
CA ILE A 29 -9.66 3.02 -7.37
C ILE A 29 -9.10 2.42 -8.66
N PHE A 30 -9.95 1.82 -9.48
CA PHE A 30 -9.60 1.25 -10.77
C PHE A 30 -9.24 2.31 -11.82
N SER A 31 -9.59 3.58 -11.59
CA SER A 31 -9.12 4.69 -12.44
C SER A 31 -7.70 5.17 -12.11
N LYS A 32 -7.08 4.62 -11.05
CA LYS A 32 -5.81 5.11 -10.52
C LYS A 32 -4.67 4.15 -10.85
N LYS A 33 -3.53 4.72 -11.27
CA LYS A 33 -2.28 3.97 -11.45
C LYS A 33 -1.78 3.37 -10.13
N TYR A 34 -1.87 4.15 -9.05
CA TYR A 34 -1.41 3.75 -7.71
C TYR A 34 -2.43 4.11 -6.62
N VAL A 35 -2.71 3.12 -5.78
CA VAL A 35 -3.57 3.25 -4.60
C VAL A 35 -2.75 2.85 -3.37
N LEU A 36 -2.49 3.81 -2.50
CA LEU A 36 -1.75 3.65 -1.25
C LEU A 36 -2.73 3.24 -0.15
N VAL A 37 -2.48 2.11 0.49
CA VAL A 37 -3.34 1.52 1.52
C VAL A 37 -2.49 1.27 2.76
N PRO A 38 -2.46 2.23 3.72
CA PRO A 38 -1.85 1.98 5.01
C PRO A 38 -2.60 0.84 5.72
N ILE A 39 -1.87 -0.14 6.21
CA ILE A 39 -2.39 -1.28 6.94
C ILE A 39 -1.96 -1.16 8.39
N VAL A 40 -2.93 -1.19 9.31
CA VAL A 40 -2.70 -1.24 10.75
C VAL A 40 -3.24 -2.54 11.30
N CYS A 41 -2.35 -3.43 11.70
CA CYS A 41 -2.68 -4.75 12.21
C CYS A 41 -1.72 -5.14 13.33
N TRP A 42 -2.25 -5.60 14.48
CA TRP A 42 -1.43 -6.11 15.59
C TRP A 42 -0.33 -5.13 16.03
N ASP A 43 -0.71 -3.86 16.24
CA ASP A 43 0.18 -2.76 16.63
C ASP A 43 1.34 -2.50 15.66
N HIS A 44 1.22 -2.99 14.41
CA HIS A 44 2.19 -2.78 13.35
C HIS A 44 1.57 -2.04 12.16
N TRP A 45 2.35 -1.11 11.61
CA TRP A 45 2.02 -0.35 10.42
C TRP A 45 2.84 -0.87 9.23
N SER A 46 2.14 -1.20 8.15
CA SER A 46 2.76 -1.50 6.85
C SER A 46 2.02 -0.75 5.74
N LEU A 47 2.61 -0.72 4.55
CA LEU A 47 2.01 -0.04 3.40
C LEU A 47 1.76 -1.05 2.28
N LEU A 48 0.49 -1.26 1.94
CA LEU A 48 0.09 -1.95 0.73
C LEU A 48 -0.11 -0.93 -0.40
N ILE A 49 0.47 -1.20 -1.56
CA ILE A 49 0.29 -0.38 -2.76
C ILE A 49 -0.33 -1.25 -3.84
N LEU A 50 -1.49 -0.83 -4.35
CA LEU A 50 -2.14 -1.47 -5.49
C LEU A 50 -1.69 -0.74 -6.76
N CYS A 51 -1.00 -1.46 -7.64
CA CYS A 51 -0.44 -0.93 -8.88
C CYS A 51 -1.28 -1.39 -10.06
N HIS A 52 -1.76 -0.44 -10.87
CA HIS A 52 -2.41 -0.67 -12.17
C HIS A 52 -3.67 -1.55 -12.14
N PHE A 53 -4.43 -1.57 -11.04
CA PHE A 53 -5.60 -2.46 -10.91
C PHE A 53 -6.70 -2.25 -11.96
N GLY A 54 -6.76 -1.07 -12.58
CA GLY A 54 -7.68 -0.78 -13.69
C GLY A 54 -7.33 -1.48 -15.01
N GLU A 55 -6.07 -1.85 -15.18
CA GLU A 55 -5.56 -2.46 -16.41
C GLU A 55 -5.96 -3.93 -16.49
N SER A 56 -5.88 -4.49 -17.70
CA SER A 56 -6.11 -5.93 -17.90
C SER A 56 -5.09 -6.75 -17.09
N LEU A 57 -5.56 -7.81 -16.42
CA LEU A 57 -4.69 -8.77 -15.72
C LEU A 57 -3.69 -9.47 -16.67
N GLN A 58 -3.90 -9.38 -17.99
CA GLN A 58 -3.03 -9.94 -19.03
C GLN A 58 -2.06 -8.90 -19.62
N SER A 59 -2.11 -7.64 -19.17
CA SER A 59 -1.24 -6.58 -19.66
C SER A 59 0.22 -6.91 -19.38
N LYS A 60 1.07 -6.87 -20.42
CA LYS A 60 2.52 -7.10 -20.31
C LYS A 60 3.31 -5.84 -19.93
N THR A 61 2.74 -4.65 -20.18
CA THR A 61 3.41 -3.36 -19.97
C THR A 61 2.98 -2.67 -18.68
N ARG A 62 1.77 -2.96 -18.19
CA ARG A 62 1.18 -2.43 -16.95
C ARG A 62 0.48 -3.54 -16.18
N THR A 63 1.24 -4.57 -15.81
CA THR A 63 0.68 -5.73 -15.12
C THR A 63 0.18 -5.32 -13.73
N PRO A 64 -1.08 -5.61 -13.38
CA PRO A 64 -1.60 -5.38 -12.05
C PRO A 64 -0.78 -6.16 -11.01
N CYS A 65 -0.35 -5.49 -9.95
CA CYS A 65 0.38 -6.12 -8.85
C CYS A 65 0.20 -5.35 -7.55
N MET A 66 0.62 -5.99 -6.46
CA MET A 66 0.57 -5.45 -5.11
C MET A 66 1.99 -5.35 -4.55
N LEU A 67 2.31 -4.26 -3.88
CA LEU A 67 3.56 -4.08 -3.15
C LEU A 67 3.26 -3.98 -1.66
N LEU A 68 3.88 -4.81 -0.83
CA LEU A 68 3.76 -4.73 0.62
C LEU A 68 5.09 -4.27 1.21
N LEU A 69 5.14 -3.01 1.63
CA LEU A 69 6.31 -2.39 2.23
C LEU A 69 6.20 -2.51 3.75
N ASP A 70 7.24 -3.09 4.35
CA ASP A 70 7.33 -3.34 5.78
C ASP A 70 8.74 -3.02 6.30
N SER A 71 8.81 -2.09 7.24
CA SER A 71 10.03 -1.63 7.89
C SER A 71 10.51 -2.53 9.04
N LEU A 72 9.69 -3.49 9.49
CA LEU A 72 10.11 -4.50 10.49
C LEU A 72 10.44 -5.86 9.89
N GLN A 73 10.04 -6.12 8.63
CA GLN A 73 10.01 -7.48 8.06
C GLN A 73 9.28 -8.49 8.96
N MET A 74 8.37 -7.99 9.81
CA MET A 74 7.60 -8.77 10.79
C MET A 74 6.17 -9.05 10.33
N SER A 75 5.71 -8.40 9.26
CA SER A 75 4.51 -8.83 8.56
C SER A 75 4.82 -10.17 7.92
N ASP A 76 4.68 -11.22 8.73
CA ASP A 76 4.67 -12.61 8.30
C ASP A 76 3.74 -12.69 7.09
N PRO A 77 4.30 -12.80 5.87
CA PRO A 77 3.49 -12.78 4.66
C PRO A 77 2.43 -13.88 4.73
N MET A 78 2.70 -14.99 5.44
CA MET A 78 1.75 -16.08 5.59
C MET A 78 0.47 -15.67 6.33
N ARG A 79 0.53 -14.71 7.26
CA ARG A 79 -0.65 -14.25 8.03
C ARG A 79 -1.41 -13.14 7.34
N LEU A 80 -0.71 -12.19 6.72
CA LEU A 80 -1.35 -11.00 6.16
C LEU A 80 -1.77 -11.20 4.69
N GLU A 81 -1.03 -11.99 3.91
CA GLU A 81 -1.35 -12.22 2.50
C GLU A 81 -2.77 -12.79 2.30
N PRO A 82 -3.25 -13.81 3.03
CA PRO A 82 -4.61 -14.32 2.85
C PRO A 82 -5.69 -13.24 3.03
N GLU A 83 -5.49 -12.34 3.99
CA GLU A 83 -6.41 -11.23 4.27
C GLU A 83 -6.34 -10.15 3.17
N ILE A 84 -5.13 -9.82 2.67
CA ILE A 84 -4.95 -8.92 1.53
C ILE A 84 -5.62 -9.49 0.27
N ARG A 85 -5.41 -10.77 -0.03
CA ARG A 85 -6.02 -11.46 -1.19
C ARG A 85 -7.54 -11.40 -1.13
N LYS A 86 -8.10 -11.67 0.05
CA LYS A 86 -9.55 -11.59 0.29
C LYS A 86 -10.07 -10.16 0.16
N PHE A 87 -9.33 -9.18 0.70
CA PHE A 87 -9.65 -7.75 0.57
C PHE A 87 -9.73 -7.32 -0.89
N VAL A 88 -8.69 -7.63 -1.67
CA VAL A 88 -8.66 -7.32 -3.11
C VAL A 88 -9.78 -8.02 -3.86
N PHE A 89 -10.00 -9.31 -3.63
CA PHE A 89 -11.13 -10.03 -4.22
C PHE A 89 -12.47 -9.36 -3.95
N ASN A 90 -12.73 -8.95 -2.71
CA ASN A 90 -13.97 -8.29 -2.34
C ASN A 90 -14.11 -6.89 -2.97
N ILE A 91 -13.00 -6.18 -3.19
CA ILE A 91 -13.03 -4.91 -3.94
C ILE A 91 -13.45 -5.15 -5.40
N TYR A 92 -12.84 -6.13 -6.09
CA TYR A 92 -13.23 -6.49 -7.46
C TYR A 92 -14.72 -6.88 -7.54
N LYS A 93 -15.20 -7.67 -6.57
CA LYS A 93 -16.61 -8.08 -6.48
C LYS A 93 -17.55 -6.89 -6.22
N ALA A 94 -17.22 -5.99 -5.30
CA ALA A 94 -18.04 -4.82 -4.98
C ALA A 94 -18.14 -3.82 -6.16
N GLU A 95 -17.07 -3.75 -6.97
CA GLU A 95 -17.05 -2.95 -8.19
C GLU A 95 -17.86 -3.60 -9.32
N GLY A 96 -18.20 -4.90 -9.21
CA GLY A 96 -18.95 -5.63 -10.23
C GLY A 96 -18.09 -6.04 -11.43
N ARG A 97 -16.76 -6.15 -11.25
CA ARG A 97 -15.87 -6.51 -12.35
C ARG A 97 -15.93 -8.02 -12.68
N PRO A 98 -15.64 -8.41 -13.94
CA PRO A 98 -15.85 -9.78 -14.41
C PRO A 98 -14.73 -10.76 -14.03
N GLU A 99 -13.58 -10.29 -13.52
CA GLU A 99 -12.46 -11.16 -13.20
C GLU A 99 -12.84 -12.18 -12.12
N ASN A 100 -12.53 -13.46 -12.37
CA ASN A 100 -12.88 -14.53 -11.45
C ASN A 100 -11.90 -14.59 -10.26
N LYS A 101 -12.31 -15.33 -9.21
CA LYS A 101 -11.51 -15.48 -7.98
C LYS A 101 -10.11 -16.01 -8.25
N HIS A 102 -9.95 -17.01 -9.12
CA HIS A 102 -8.65 -17.63 -9.39
C HIS A 102 -7.66 -16.62 -9.96
N THR A 103 -8.08 -15.85 -10.97
CA THR A 103 -7.22 -14.84 -11.61
C THR A 103 -6.88 -13.69 -10.64
N ILE A 104 -7.83 -13.23 -9.83
CA ILE A 104 -7.58 -12.18 -8.82
C ILE A 104 -6.56 -12.67 -7.78
N TYR A 105 -6.67 -13.92 -7.33
CA TYR A 105 -5.74 -14.52 -6.37
C TYR A 105 -4.35 -14.78 -6.97
N GLN A 106 -4.15 -14.66 -8.28
CA GLN A 106 -2.85 -14.75 -8.94
C GLN A 106 -2.13 -13.41 -9.12
N ILE A 107 -2.79 -12.27 -8.86
CA ILE A 107 -2.16 -10.93 -8.94
C ILE A 107 -0.89 -10.92 -8.09
N PRO A 108 0.31 -10.66 -8.60
CA PRO A 108 1.53 -10.78 -7.80
C PRO A 108 1.53 -9.90 -6.55
N LEU A 109 1.89 -10.47 -5.40
CA LEU A 109 2.19 -9.72 -4.17
C LEU A 109 3.72 -9.72 -3.98
N LEU A 110 4.33 -8.55 -4.09
CA LEU A 110 5.78 -8.37 -3.98
C LEU A 110 6.11 -7.70 -2.65
N VAL A 111 7.12 -8.22 -1.96
CA VAL A 111 7.59 -7.70 -0.66
C VAL A 111 9.02 -7.16 -0.85
N PRO A 112 9.21 -5.88 -1.23
CA PRO A 112 10.55 -5.31 -1.41
C PRO A 112 11.36 -5.31 -0.12
N LYS A 113 12.68 -5.45 -0.25
CA LYS A 113 13.63 -5.23 0.85
C LYS A 113 13.91 -3.73 0.99
N VAL A 114 12.99 -3.01 1.63
CA VAL A 114 13.09 -1.57 1.91
C VAL A 114 14.01 -1.26 3.11
N PRO A 115 14.42 0.01 3.34
CA PRO A 115 15.09 0.39 4.58
C PRO A 115 14.27 -0.02 5.80
N GLN A 116 14.95 -0.56 6.81
CA GLN A 116 14.31 -1.12 8.00
C GLN A 116 14.47 -0.17 9.19
N GLN A 117 13.48 -0.18 10.08
CA GLN A 117 13.51 0.61 11.31
C GLN A 117 14.44 -0.01 12.36
N ARG A 118 14.83 0.79 13.35
CA ARG A 118 15.78 0.36 14.39
C ARG A 118 15.08 -0.27 15.60
N ASN A 119 13.82 0.07 15.83
CA ASN A 119 13.02 -0.43 16.96
C ASN A 119 11.54 -0.59 16.58
N GLY A 120 10.72 -1.24 17.41
CA GLY A 120 9.29 -1.52 17.12
C GLY A 120 8.31 -0.33 17.09
N LYS A 121 8.75 0.92 17.30
CA LYS A 121 7.86 2.08 17.45
C LYS A 121 7.80 3.00 16.24
N GLU A 122 8.68 2.80 15.26
CA GLU A 122 8.89 3.73 14.15
C GLU A 122 8.06 3.39 12.90
N CYS A 123 7.30 2.28 12.92
CA CYS A 123 6.64 1.76 11.72
C CYS A 123 5.66 2.75 11.08
N GLY A 124 4.96 3.55 11.88
CA GLY A 124 4.12 4.64 11.37
C GLY A 124 4.91 5.70 10.60
N ASN A 125 6.06 6.13 11.14
CA ASN A 125 6.95 7.11 10.50
C ASN A 125 7.52 6.57 9.19
N PHE A 126 7.91 5.30 9.18
CA PHE A 126 8.35 4.62 7.97
C PHE A 126 7.24 4.53 6.93
N VAL A 127 5.99 4.20 7.29
CA VAL A 127 4.86 4.20 6.35
C VAL A 127 4.63 5.59 5.73
N LEU A 128 4.67 6.65 6.54
CA LEU A 128 4.58 8.02 6.03
C LEU A 128 5.73 8.35 5.07
N TYR A 129 6.95 7.97 5.43
CA TYR A 129 8.12 8.21 4.59
C TYR A 129 8.10 7.36 3.31
N PHE A 130 7.64 6.11 3.37
CA PHE A 130 7.41 5.26 2.20
C PHE A 130 6.41 5.92 1.24
N ILE A 131 5.31 6.47 1.74
CA ILE A 131 4.33 7.20 0.93
C ILE A 131 4.99 8.40 0.25
N LYS A 132 5.70 9.24 1.03
CA LYS A 132 6.40 10.42 0.52
C LYS A 132 7.40 10.03 -0.58
N SER A 133 8.25 9.05 -0.33
CA SER A 133 9.28 8.58 -1.26
C SER A 133 8.67 7.92 -2.49
N PHE A 134 7.61 7.12 -2.31
CA PHE A 134 6.90 6.49 -3.42
C PHE A 134 6.28 7.54 -4.34
N VAL A 135 5.56 8.53 -3.79
CA VAL A 135 4.93 9.58 -4.61
C VAL A 135 5.97 10.38 -5.40
N LYS A 136 7.18 10.57 -4.86
CA LYS A 136 8.26 11.29 -5.55
C LYS A 136 8.96 10.47 -6.65
N SER A 137 9.09 9.16 -6.44
CA SER A 137 9.95 8.31 -7.28
C SER A 137 9.20 7.26 -8.10
N ALA A 138 7.88 7.12 -7.91
CA ALA A 138 7.11 6.10 -8.59
C ALA A 138 7.22 6.27 -10.10
N PRO A 139 7.55 5.21 -10.85
CA PRO A 139 7.60 5.27 -12.29
C PRO A 139 6.20 5.56 -12.83
N GLU A 140 6.11 6.11 -14.04
CA GLU A 140 4.80 6.30 -14.68
C GLU A 140 4.10 4.95 -14.92
N ASN A 141 4.88 3.95 -15.31
CA ASN A 141 4.43 2.59 -15.57
C ASN A 141 5.29 1.61 -14.75
N PHE A 142 4.86 1.31 -13.52
CA PHE A 142 5.49 0.24 -12.75
C PHE A 142 5.46 -1.08 -13.51
N SER A 143 6.64 -1.67 -13.72
CA SER A 143 6.82 -3.03 -14.23
C SER A 143 7.44 -3.94 -13.17
N ILE A 144 7.03 -5.20 -13.16
CA ILE A 144 7.63 -6.28 -12.37
C ILE A 144 8.95 -6.75 -13.03
N GLU A 145 9.10 -6.55 -14.33
CA GLU A 145 10.34 -6.88 -15.03
C GLU A 145 11.49 -5.98 -14.54
N GLY A 146 12.63 -6.59 -14.18
CA GLY A 146 13.77 -5.88 -13.60
C GLY A 146 13.54 -5.35 -12.17
N TYR A 147 12.40 -5.66 -11.54
CA TYR A 147 12.11 -5.28 -10.17
C TYR A 147 12.99 -6.07 -9.16
N PRO A 148 13.51 -5.44 -8.09
CA PRO A 148 13.38 -4.03 -7.75
C PRO A 148 14.47 -3.14 -8.38
N TYR A 149 14.07 -2.22 -9.26
CA TYR A 149 14.90 -1.05 -9.67
C TYR A 149 14.69 0.16 -8.74
N PHE A 150 13.72 0.07 -7.83
CA PHE A 150 13.22 1.06 -6.89
C PHE A 150 12.73 0.32 -5.63
N MET A 151 12.61 0.98 -4.47
CA MET A 151 12.31 0.32 -3.16
C MET A 151 13.36 -0.70 -2.72
N LYS A 152 14.63 -0.35 -2.90
CA LYS A 152 15.78 -1.15 -2.45
C LYS A 152 16.14 -0.82 -0.99
N LYS A 153 17.11 -1.55 -0.41
CA LYS A 153 17.53 -1.38 0.98
C LYS A 153 18.16 0.00 1.26
N ASP A 154 18.71 0.61 0.22
CA ASP A 154 19.37 1.90 0.19
C ASP A 154 18.47 3.00 -0.40
N TRP A 155 17.15 2.77 -0.48
CA TRP A 155 16.21 3.70 -1.10
C TRP A 155 16.20 5.08 -0.43
N PHE A 156 16.50 5.14 0.87
CA PHE A 156 16.74 6.35 1.65
C PHE A 156 17.50 6.00 2.93
N SER A 157 18.11 7.01 3.54
CA SER A 157 18.84 6.86 4.80
C SER A 157 17.92 7.03 6.03
N ALA A 158 18.36 6.53 7.18
CA ALA A 158 17.66 6.75 8.45
C ALA A 158 17.60 8.24 8.83
N GLU A 159 18.66 8.99 8.54
CA GLU A 159 18.73 10.44 8.80
C GLU A 159 17.65 11.21 8.02
N GLU A 160 17.33 10.78 6.79
CA GLU A 160 16.26 11.39 6.01
C GLU A 160 14.87 11.19 6.64
N VAL A 161 14.65 10.04 7.29
CA VAL A 161 13.41 9.73 8.02
C VAL A 161 13.35 10.56 9.31
N GLU A 162 14.45 10.63 10.07
CA GLU A 162 14.56 11.43 11.29
C GLU A 162 14.23 12.91 11.02
N ARG A 163 14.91 13.53 10.04
CA ARG A 163 14.64 14.91 9.60
C ARG A 163 13.21 15.12 9.10
N PHE A 164 12.56 14.08 8.59
CA PHE A 164 11.16 14.17 8.19
C PHE A 164 10.23 14.19 9.41
N CYS A 165 10.49 13.37 10.42
CA CYS A 165 9.70 13.35 11.65
C CYS A 165 9.83 14.67 12.41
N GLU A 166 11.05 15.22 12.53
CA GLU A 166 11.28 16.53 13.15
C GLU A 166 10.46 17.65 12.50
N ARG A 167 10.27 17.60 11.17
CA ARG A 167 9.42 18.58 10.46
C ARG A 167 7.93 18.38 10.72
N LEU A 168 7.47 17.15 10.97
CA LEU A 168 6.08 16.87 11.33
C LEU A 168 5.74 17.39 12.73
N ASP A 169 6.71 17.31 13.64
CA ASP A 169 6.56 17.77 15.02
C ASP A 169 6.79 19.28 15.19
N SER A 170 7.25 19.96 14.13
CA SER A 170 7.50 21.41 14.15
C SER A 170 6.17 22.20 14.11
N PRO A 171 5.99 23.19 15.01
CA PRO A 171 4.80 24.05 15.02
C PRO A 171 4.62 24.90 13.75
N ALA A 172 5.62 24.94 12.86
CA ALA A 172 5.57 25.70 11.62
C ALA A 172 4.74 25.03 10.49
N CYS A 173 4.21 23.82 10.70
CA CYS A 173 3.20 23.23 9.82
C CYS A 173 1.81 23.84 10.09
N ASP A 174 1.69 25.17 10.01
CA ASP A 174 0.40 25.78 9.76
C ASP A 174 -0.03 25.37 8.35
N PHE A 175 -1.18 24.69 8.26
CA PHE A 175 -1.87 24.36 7.01
C PHE A 175 -2.42 25.63 6.33
N HIS A 176 -1.55 26.60 6.03
CA HIS A 176 -1.84 27.60 5.02
C HIS A 176 -1.40 26.99 3.68
N TYR A 177 -2.35 26.86 2.75
CA TYR A 177 -2.24 26.23 1.42
C TYR A 177 -2.54 24.72 1.36
N LEU A 178 -3.74 24.34 1.79
CA LEU A 178 -4.58 23.39 1.05
C LEU A 178 -6.02 23.90 0.99
#